data_AF-A0A1R0Y094-F1
#
_entry.id   AF-A0A1R0Y094-F1
#
_cell.length_a   1.000
_cell.length_b   1.000
_cell.length_c   1.000
_cell.angle_alpha   90.00
_cell.angle_beta   90.00
_cell.angle_gamma   90.00
#
_symmetry.space_group_name_H-M   'P 1'
#
loop_
_entity.id
_entity.type
_entity.pdbx_description
1 polymer ?
#
loop_
_entity_poly.entity_id
_entity_poly.type
_entity_poly.pdbx_seq_one_letter_code
_entity_poly.pdbx_strand_id
1 'polypeptide(L)'
;MKKEDLFKEIGFIDENLIEAARHNGIEKRKKGISKKWVVLVACLILYSSTASALLAAEYYKNQNAEPYIRYLTAEDMELVPPTQYDAEKFLQALKSDNDEYVYIAINRLVECFNDQKLREKALKELQPFLKNENQKIADAAAFSVDILSKSYRSPYIVKLADGSMIFTLFNNYSDYGSQNVIWRIKDNELKEYSSFSTPSMYVKKIIPSPNHKLVAIVTCSNKSDFVQISNIEEGMSSPELIESARVKYGAQKELDTWIRTDHENYSYADKIVWKDNDTLAFEGSLAYQNTEIIENVTVKYQFSKKIIEVKELNSR
;
A
#
# COMPACT_ATOMS: atom_id res chain seq x y z
N MET A 1 -14.12 -16.37 33.40
CA MET A 1 -12.77 -16.23 32.83
C MET A 1 -11.85 -15.66 33.90
N LYS A 2 -10.72 -16.31 34.19
CA LYS A 2 -9.75 -15.78 35.17
C LYS A 2 -8.97 -14.64 34.49
N LYS A 3 -8.52 -13.63 35.24
CA LYS A 3 -7.74 -12.49 34.70
C LYS A 3 -6.53 -12.95 33.87
N GLU A 4 -5.96 -14.09 34.23
CA GLU A 4 -4.82 -14.73 33.56
C GLU A 4 -5.11 -15.15 32.11
N ASP A 5 -6.36 -15.53 31.80
CA ASP A 5 -6.76 -15.94 30.45
C ASP A 5 -6.85 -14.72 29.52
N LEU A 6 -7.25 -13.56 30.06
CA LEU A 6 -7.37 -12.29 29.32
C LEU A 6 -5.99 -11.74 28.90
N PHE A 7 -4.95 -11.93 29.71
CA PHE A 7 -3.60 -11.44 29.39
C PHE A 7 -2.85 -12.31 28.39
N LYS A 8 -3.26 -13.59 28.23
CA LYS A 8 -2.72 -14.47 27.19
C LYS A 8 -3.33 -14.23 25.82
N GLU A 9 -4.57 -13.76 25.75
CA GLU A 9 -5.24 -13.40 24.49
C GLU A 9 -4.68 -12.12 23.84
N ILE A 10 -4.16 -11.19 24.64
CA ILE A 10 -3.60 -9.91 24.18
C ILE A 10 -2.10 -10.07 23.92
N GLY A 11 -1.73 -10.99 23.01
CA GLY A 11 -0.34 -11.35 22.70
C GLY A 11 0.61 -10.14 22.66
N PHE A 12 1.81 -10.32 23.22
CA PHE A 12 2.88 -9.34 23.51
C PHE A 12 2.96 -8.78 24.94
N ILE A 13 2.92 -9.67 25.95
CA ILE A 13 3.47 -9.35 27.28
C ILE A 13 4.61 -10.34 27.57
N ASP A 14 5.80 -9.79 27.84
CA ASP A 14 7.01 -10.51 28.22
C ASP A 14 6.73 -11.45 29.40
N GLU A 15 7.09 -12.74 29.28
CA GLU A 15 6.84 -13.76 30.32
C GLU A 15 7.43 -13.36 31.68
N ASN A 16 8.49 -12.55 31.68
CA ASN A 16 9.12 -12.01 32.88
C ASN A 16 8.19 -11.10 33.70
N LEU A 17 7.25 -10.39 33.06
CA LEU A 17 6.26 -9.54 33.75
C LEU A 17 5.13 -10.37 34.38
N ILE A 18 4.79 -11.50 33.78
CA ILE A 18 3.81 -12.46 34.32
C ILE A 18 4.41 -13.18 35.53
N GLU A 19 5.70 -13.52 35.49
CA GLU A 19 6.41 -14.14 36.61
C GLU A 19 6.60 -13.17 37.80
N ALA A 20 6.86 -11.89 37.52
CA ALA A 20 6.88 -10.84 38.55
C ALA A 20 5.51 -10.67 39.25
N ALA A 21 4.40 -10.87 38.53
CA ALA A 21 3.05 -10.85 39.10
C ALA A 21 2.76 -12.10 39.97
N ARG A 22 3.34 -13.27 39.67
CA ARG A 22 3.22 -14.49 40.50
C ARG A 22 3.94 -14.35 41.84
N HIS A 23 5.06 -13.63 41.90
CA HIS A 23 5.85 -13.50 43.13
C HIS A 23 5.24 -12.57 44.19
N ASN A 24 4.20 -11.78 43.86
CA ASN A 24 3.45 -11.02 44.87
C ASN A 24 2.44 -11.86 45.68
N GLY A 25 2.34 -13.17 45.40
CA GLY A 25 1.37 -14.07 46.03
C GLY A 25 1.83 -14.81 47.28
N ILE A 26 3.12 -14.77 47.66
CA ILE A 26 3.63 -15.60 48.77
C ILE A 26 4.68 -14.84 49.59
N GLU A 27 4.24 -13.96 50.49
CA GLU A 27 4.92 -13.76 51.77
C GLU A 27 3.94 -13.20 52.82
N LYS A 28 3.48 -14.07 53.72
CA LYS A 28 2.76 -13.66 54.93
C LYS A 28 3.70 -12.88 55.85
N ARG A 29 3.73 -11.56 55.75
CA ARG A 29 4.20 -10.67 56.83
C ARG A 29 3.15 -9.62 57.16
N LYS A 30 2.45 -9.84 58.27
CA LYS A 30 1.60 -8.83 58.91
C LYS A 30 2.46 -7.64 59.35
N LYS A 31 2.39 -6.52 58.64
CA LYS A 31 2.66 -5.19 59.18
C LYS A 31 1.53 -4.26 58.73
N GLY A 32 0.87 -3.62 59.69
CA GLY A 32 -0.31 -2.78 59.46
C GLY A 32 0.01 -1.64 58.52
N ILE A 33 -0.56 -1.69 57.31
CA ILE A 33 -0.46 -0.62 56.34
C ILE A 33 -1.34 0.54 56.83
N SER A 34 -0.72 1.68 57.11
CA SER A 34 -1.41 2.90 57.53
C SER A 34 -2.49 3.29 56.51
N LYS A 35 -3.69 3.69 56.98
CA LYS A 35 -4.81 4.12 56.12
C LYS A 35 -4.42 5.19 55.10
N LYS A 36 -3.39 6.02 55.39
CA LYS A 36 -2.85 7.03 54.46
C LYS A 36 -2.19 6.42 53.21
N TRP A 37 -1.53 5.26 53.35
CA TRP A 37 -0.90 4.56 52.22
C TRP A 37 -1.92 3.88 51.31
N VAL A 38 -3.02 3.37 51.87
CA VAL A 38 -4.12 2.79 51.08
C VAL A 38 -4.79 3.85 50.21
N VAL A 39 -5.00 5.06 50.73
CA VAL A 39 -5.55 6.20 49.97
C VAL A 39 -4.60 6.62 48.85
N LEU A 40 -3.30 6.68 49.12
CA LEU A 40 -2.30 7.11 48.14
C LEU A 40 -2.15 6.10 46.99
N VAL A 41 -2.20 4.80 47.29
CA VAL A 41 -2.22 3.72 46.29
C VAL A 41 -3.53 3.74 45.49
N ALA A 42 -4.68 3.96 46.14
CA ALA A 42 -5.96 4.09 45.43
C ALA A 42 -5.96 5.32 44.49
N CYS A 43 -5.39 6.44 44.91
CA CYS A 43 -5.21 7.62 44.05
C CYS A 43 -4.27 7.36 42.88
N LEU A 44 -3.15 6.65 43.07
CA LEU A 44 -2.23 6.27 42.00
C LEU A 44 -2.87 5.27 41.01
N ILE A 45 -3.68 4.33 41.50
CA ILE A 45 -4.42 3.38 40.65
C ILE A 45 -5.50 4.12 39.85
N LEU A 46 -6.20 5.08 40.45
CA LEU A 46 -7.19 5.91 39.75
C LEU A 46 -6.53 6.85 38.74
N TYR A 47 -5.37 7.45 39.06
CA TYR A 47 -4.65 8.33 38.14
C TYR A 47 -4.03 7.55 36.98
N SER A 48 -3.47 6.36 37.25
CA SER A 48 -2.94 5.50 36.19
C SER A 48 -4.06 4.90 35.34
N SER A 49 -5.23 4.59 35.90
CA SER A 49 -6.37 4.10 35.11
C SER A 49 -7.01 5.19 34.25
N THR A 50 -7.13 6.44 34.75
CA THR A 50 -7.63 7.55 33.94
C THR A 50 -6.62 8.00 32.89
N ALA A 51 -5.32 8.02 33.21
CA ALA A 51 -4.27 8.30 32.24
C ALA A 51 -4.18 7.19 31.16
N SER A 52 -4.31 5.92 31.54
CA SER A 52 -4.34 4.81 30.59
C SER A 52 -5.61 4.82 29.74
N ALA A 53 -6.76 5.21 30.31
CA ALA A 53 -8.01 5.36 29.56
C ALA A 53 -7.97 6.57 28.63
N LEU A 54 -7.33 7.67 29.02
CA LEU A 54 -7.09 8.83 28.16
C LEU A 54 -6.12 8.49 27.04
N LEU A 55 -4.98 7.85 27.34
CA LEU A 55 -4.03 7.38 26.33
C LEU A 55 -4.64 6.32 25.42
N ALA A 56 -5.47 5.42 25.93
CA ALA A 56 -6.21 4.46 25.12
C ALA A 56 -7.27 5.18 24.27
N ALA A 57 -8.03 6.13 24.82
CA ALA A 57 -9.02 6.89 24.06
C ALA A 57 -8.36 7.77 22.99
N GLU A 58 -7.18 8.32 23.26
CA GLU A 58 -6.38 9.11 22.32
C GLU A 58 -5.70 8.21 21.28
N TYR A 59 -5.26 7.00 21.67
CA TYR A 59 -4.79 5.95 20.77
C TYR A 59 -5.91 5.40 19.88
N TYR A 60 -7.11 5.16 20.40
CA TYR A 60 -8.29 4.75 19.64
C TYR A 60 -8.81 5.90 18.77
N LYS A 61 -8.77 7.14 19.26
CA LYS A 61 -9.10 8.33 18.47
C LYS A 61 -8.10 8.52 17.33
N ASN A 62 -6.81 8.28 17.56
CA ASN A 62 -5.78 8.36 16.52
C ASN A 62 -5.80 7.14 15.57
N GLN A 63 -6.15 5.94 16.04
CA GLN A 63 -6.42 4.76 15.18
C GLN A 63 -7.68 4.94 14.32
N ASN A 64 -8.68 5.68 14.81
CA ASN A 64 -9.91 6.01 14.06
C ASN A 64 -9.79 7.32 13.25
N ALA A 65 -8.74 8.12 13.46
CA ALA A 65 -8.46 9.32 12.66
C ALA A 65 -7.80 8.98 11.32
N GLU A 66 -7.17 7.80 11.23
CA GLU A 66 -6.88 7.21 9.93
C GLU A 66 -8.10 6.40 9.48
N PRO A 67 -8.77 6.78 8.38
CA PRO A 67 -9.85 5.96 7.86
C PRO A 67 -9.24 4.60 7.51
N TYR A 68 -9.88 3.56 8.05
CA TYR A 68 -9.51 2.15 7.89
C TYR A 68 -9.89 1.68 6.47
N ILE A 69 -9.42 2.39 5.44
CA ILE A 69 -9.63 2.14 4.01
C ILE A 69 -8.79 0.93 3.56
N ARG A 70 -8.57 -0.04 4.45
CA ARG A 70 -7.91 -1.29 4.13
C ARG A 70 -8.96 -2.17 3.46
N TYR A 71 -8.62 -2.78 2.33
CA TYR A 71 -9.44 -3.79 1.64
C TYR A 71 -10.60 -3.26 0.75
N LEU A 72 -10.36 -2.22 -0.07
CA LEU A 72 -11.29 -1.86 -1.15
C LEU A 72 -11.22 -2.85 -2.32
N THR A 73 -12.28 -3.60 -2.52
CA THR A 73 -12.46 -4.43 -3.73
C THR A 73 -12.78 -3.57 -4.96
N ALA A 74 -12.71 -4.16 -6.15
CA ALA A 74 -13.16 -3.47 -7.37
C ALA A 74 -14.65 -3.09 -7.27
N GLU A 75 -15.45 -3.92 -6.59
CA GLU A 75 -16.85 -3.67 -6.32
C GLU A 75 -17.07 -2.48 -5.38
N ASP A 76 -16.26 -2.35 -4.32
CA ASP A 76 -16.33 -1.21 -3.39
C ASP A 76 -16.04 0.11 -4.12
N MET A 77 -15.10 0.09 -5.07
CA MET A 77 -14.70 1.26 -5.87
C MET A 77 -15.79 1.79 -6.80
N GLU A 78 -16.76 0.96 -7.18
CA GLU A 78 -17.87 1.42 -7.99
C GLU A 78 -18.89 2.20 -7.16
N LEU A 79 -18.93 2.03 -5.83
CA LEU A 79 -20.05 2.39 -4.94
C LEU A 79 -21.35 1.67 -5.36
N VAL A 80 -22.22 1.27 -4.44
CA VAL A 80 -23.41 0.47 -4.79
C VAL A 80 -24.47 1.33 -5.52
N PRO A 81 -25.07 0.88 -6.65
CA PRO A 81 -24.83 -0.36 -7.40
C PRO A 81 -23.71 -0.23 -8.47
N PRO A 82 -23.01 -1.33 -8.80
CA PRO A 82 -21.84 -1.35 -9.68
C PRO A 82 -22.26 -1.27 -11.16
N THR A 83 -22.31 -0.07 -11.71
CA THR A 83 -22.47 0.17 -13.14
C THR A 83 -21.47 1.24 -13.57
N GLN A 84 -21.06 1.16 -14.85
CA GLN A 84 -20.23 2.09 -15.62
C GLN A 84 -20.02 3.47 -14.97
N TYR A 85 -18.78 3.97 -15.01
CA TYR A 85 -18.38 5.28 -14.49
C TYR A 85 -19.50 6.33 -14.59
N ASP A 86 -19.96 6.77 -13.42
CA ASP A 86 -20.99 7.79 -13.27
C ASP A 86 -20.46 8.91 -12.38
N ALA A 87 -20.06 10.01 -13.03
CA ALA A 87 -19.55 11.18 -12.33
C ALA A 87 -20.57 11.77 -11.33
N GLU A 88 -21.87 11.71 -11.61
CA GLU A 88 -22.89 12.30 -10.73
C GLU A 88 -23.02 11.49 -9.43
N LYS A 89 -22.89 10.18 -9.52
CA LYS A 89 -22.83 9.28 -8.37
C LYS A 89 -21.64 9.58 -7.47
N PHE A 90 -20.46 9.79 -8.03
CA PHE A 90 -19.29 10.19 -7.22
C PHE A 90 -19.45 11.60 -6.63
N LEU A 91 -20.02 12.55 -7.38
CA LEU A 91 -20.35 13.89 -6.86
C LEU A 91 -21.35 13.82 -5.69
N GLN A 92 -22.31 12.90 -5.73
CA GLN A 92 -23.24 12.67 -4.63
C GLN A 92 -22.54 12.06 -3.42
N ALA A 93 -21.63 11.10 -3.64
CA ALA A 93 -20.87 10.42 -2.59
C ALA A 93 -19.92 11.34 -1.81
N LEU A 94 -19.50 12.48 -2.38
CA LEU A 94 -18.77 13.53 -1.62
C LEU A 94 -19.55 14.06 -0.41
N LYS A 95 -20.88 13.91 -0.37
CA LYS A 95 -21.73 14.34 0.75
C LYS A 95 -21.95 13.26 1.80
N SER A 96 -21.29 12.11 1.66
CA SER A 96 -21.40 11.01 2.61
C SER A 96 -20.70 11.35 3.92
N ASP A 97 -21.26 10.89 5.03
CA ASP A 97 -20.56 10.86 6.32
C ASP A 97 -19.56 9.70 6.41
N ASN A 98 -19.43 8.87 5.36
CA ASN A 98 -18.45 7.81 5.27
C ASN A 98 -17.19 8.29 4.53
N ASP A 99 -16.11 8.47 5.27
CA ASP A 99 -14.79 8.86 4.77
C ASP A 99 -14.28 7.97 3.63
N GLU A 100 -14.61 6.68 3.63
CA GLU A 100 -14.24 5.74 2.56
C GLU A 100 -14.93 6.10 1.25
N TYR A 101 -16.24 6.38 1.29
CA TYR A 101 -17.00 6.76 0.10
C TYR A 101 -16.54 8.11 -0.44
N VAL A 102 -16.24 9.06 0.46
CA VAL A 102 -15.67 10.36 0.11
C VAL A 102 -14.32 10.17 -0.57
N TYR A 103 -13.43 9.34 -0.01
CA TYR A 103 -12.13 9.05 -0.58
C TYR A 103 -12.22 8.41 -1.97
N ILE A 104 -13.08 7.39 -2.14
CA ILE A 104 -13.32 6.74 -3.43
C ILE A 104 -13.83 7.77 -4.43
N ALA A 105 -14.85 8.55 -4.05
CA ALA A 105 -15.43 9.57 -4.91
C ALA A 105 -14.39 10.59 -5.39
N ILE A 106 -13.55 11.10 -4.49
CA ILE A 106 -12.51 12.07 -4.83
C ILE A 106 -11.55 11.52 -5.90
N ASN A 107 -11.09 10.28 -5.74
CA ASN A 107 -10.15 9.66 -6.68
C ASN A 107 -10.83 9.35 -8.03
N ARG A 108 -12.03 8.75 -8.00
CA ARG A 108 -12.81 8.40 -9.20
C ARG A 108 -13.26 9.62 -10.00
N LEU A 109 -13.46 10.78 -9.36
CA LEU A 109 -13.79 12.02 -10.07
C LEU A 109 -12.72 12.46 -11.07
N VAL A 110 -11.48 11.96 -10.98
CA VAL A 110 -10.45 12.21 -12.00
C VAL A 110 -10.88 11.72 -13.39
N GLU A 111 -11.68 10.65 -13.47
CA GLU A 111 -12.12 10.05 -14.74
C GLU A 111 -13.00 10.99 -15.59
N CYS A 112 -13.60 12.04 -15.00
CA CYS A 112 -14.32 13.04 -15.77
C CYS A 112 -13.41 14.01 -16.55
N PHE A 113 -12.09 13.84 -16.49
CA PHE A 113 -11.09 14.75 -17.08
C PHE A 113 -11.38 15.16 -18.53
N ASN A 114 -11.91 14.24 -19.34
CA ASN A 114 -12.20 14.47 -20.76
C ASN A 114 -13.50 15.29 -20.99
N ASP A 115 -14.44 15.30 -20.04
CA ASP A 115 -15.64 16.12 -20.10
C ASP A 115 -15.39 17.46 -19.42
N GLN A 116 -15.37 18.55 -20.19
CA GLN A 116 -15.09 19.88 -19.65
C GLN A 116 -16.11 20.32 -18.59
N LYS A 117 -17.41 20.07 -18.79
CA LYS A 117 -18.46 20.53 -17.87
C LYS A 117 -18.38 19.77 -16.55
N LEU A 118 -18.21 18.45 -16.63
CA LEU A 118 -18.06 17.62 -15.43
C LEU A 118 -16.74 17.92 -14.71
N ARG A 119 -15.64 18.14 -15.44
CA ARG A 119 -14.35 18.54 -14.85
C ARG A 119 -14.43 19.84 -14.07
N GLU A 120 -15.07 20.87 -14.63
CA GLU A 120 -15.28 22.15 -13.94
C GLU A 120 -16.15 21.99 -12.69
N LYS A 121 -17.21 21.17 -12.77
CA LYS A 121 -18.06 20.83 -11.62
C LYS A 121 -17.27 20.10 -10.53
N ALA A 122 -16.53 19.05 -10.88
CA ALA A 122 -15.71 18.27 -9.96
C ALA A 122 -14.64 19.16 -9.28
N LEU A 123 -13.94 20.01 -10.04
CA LEU A 123 -12.95 20.93 -9.49
C LEU A 123 -13.51 21.84 -8.39
N LYS A 124 -14.73 22.33 -8.57
CA LYS A 124 -15.42 23.17 -7.57
C LYS A 124 -15.78 22.37 -6.32
N GLU A 125 -16.38 21.20 -6.50
CA GLU A 125 -16.84 20.35 -5.39
C GLU A 125 -15.68 19.73 -4.60
N LEU A 126 -14.49 19.59 -5.19
CA LEU A 126 -13.29 19.08 -4.53
C LEU A 126 -12.56 20.11 -3.64
N GLN A 127 -12.76 21.43 -3.87
CA GLN A 127 -12.03 22.47 -3.11
C GLN A 127 -12.15 22.36 -1.58
N PRO A 128 -13.34 22.08 -1.00
CA PRO A 128 -13.47 21.96 0.46
C PRO A 128 -12.61 20.86 1.06
N PHE A 129 -12.33 19.79 0.31
CA PHE A 129 -11.59 18.63 0.79
C PHE A 129 -10.08 18.87 0.88
N LEU A 130 -9.55 19.92 0.24
CA LEU A 130 -8.11 20.28 0.32
C LEU A 130 -7.65 20.65 1.74
N LYS A 131 -8.59 20.98 2.64
CA LYS A 131 -8.33 21.31 4.04
C LYS A 131 -9.06 20.38 5.00
N ASN A 132 -9.36 19.16 4.55
CA ASN A 132 -10.03 18.17 5.39
C ASN A 132 -9.13 17.78 6.59
N GLU A 133 -9.74 17.53 7.76
CA GLU A 133 -9.01 17.08 8.95
C GLU A 133 -8.37 15.71 8.75
N ASN A 134 -8.98 14.88 7.90
CA ASN A 134 -8.46 13.60 7.47
C ASN A 134 -7.43 13.81 6.33
N GLN A 135 -6.15 13.63 6.67
CA GLN A 135 -5.04 13.85 5.74
C GLN A 135 -5.14 12.99 4.47
N LYS A 136 -5.67 11.77 4.54
CA LYS A 136 -5.82 10.89 3.37
C LYS A 136 -6.82 11.46 2.37
N ILE A 137 -7.91 12.04 2.86
CA ILE A 137 -8.91 12.74 2.03
C ILE A 137 -8.30 14.02 1.44
N ALA A 138 -7.55 14.78 2.24
CA ALA A 138 -6.89 16.00 1.77
C ALA A 138 -5.84 15.73 0.68
N ASP A 139 -5.03 14.69 0.85
CA ASP A 139 -4.01 14.26 -0.12
C ASP A 139 -4.66 13.77 -1.42
N ALA A 140 -5.73 12.96 -1.32
CA ALA A 140 -6.50 12.54 -2.48
C ALA A 140 -7.11 13.74 -3.22
N ALA A 141 -7.69 14.69 -2.49
CA ALA A 141 -8.28 15.89 -3.10
C ALA A 141 -7.21 16.74 -3.80
N ALA A 142 -6.04 16.92 -3.17
CA ALA A 142 -4.92 17.63 -3.76
C ALA A 142 -4.44 16.97 -5.04
N PHE A 143 -4.33 15.64 -5.04
CA PHE A 143 -3.97 14.87 -6.23
C PHE A 143 -5.02 15.00 -7.35
N SER A 144 -6.30 14.77 -7.05
CA SER A 144 -7.38 14.86 -8.04
C SER A 144 -7.50 16.27 -8.63
N VAL A 145 -7.38 17.31 -7.80
CA VAL A 145 -7.36 18.71 -8.26
C VAL A 145 -6.15 18.98 -9.14
N ASP A 146 -4.96 18.47 -8.80
CA ASP A 146 -3.74 18.65 -9.60
C ASP A 146 -3.88 18.07 -11.02
N ILE A 147 -4.56 16.92 -11.15
CA ILE A 147 -4.89 16.32 -12.45
C ILE A 147 -5.95 17.13 -13.18
N LEU A 148 -7.11 17.37 -12.55
CA LEU A 148 -8.27 18.01 -13.19
C LEU A 148 -8.00 19.47 -13.57
N SER A 149 -7.14 20.18 -12.82
CA SER A 149 -6.69 21.54 -13.13
C SER A 149 -5.51 21.59 -14.10
N LYS A 150 -4.95 20.43 -14.46
CA LYS A 150 -3.80 20.29 -15.37
C LYS A 150 -2.53 20.95 -14.87
N SER A 151 -2.34 21.06 -13.55
CA SER A 151 -1.10 21.60 -12.98
C SER A 151 0.03 20.58 -12.94
N TYR A 152 -0.30 19.29 -12.81
CA TYR A 152 0.63 18.15 -12.88
C TYR A 152 1.91 18.33 -12.03
N ARG A 153 1.72 18.78 -10.79
CA ARG A 153 2.78 19.05 -9.80
C ARG A 153 2.99 17.90 -8.83
N SER A 154 2.02 16.99 -8.72
CA SER A 154 2.10 15.85 -7.81
C SER A 154 3.32 14.97 -8.11
N PRO A 155 4.05 14.51 -7.08
CA PRO A 155 5.15 13.57 -7.25
C PRO A 155 4.69 12.17 -7.71
N TYR A 156 3.40 11.87 -7.61
CA TYR A 156 2.81 10.61 -8.08
C TYR A 156 2.56 10.60 -9.61
N ILE A 157 2.79 11.73 -10.28
CA ILE A 157 2.66 11.85 -11.73
C ILE A 157 4.03 11.63 -12.36
N VAL A 158 4.18 10.51 -13.06
CA VAL A 158 5.39 10.18 -13.79
C VAL A 158 5.31 10.73 -15.20
N LYS A 159 6.17 11.70 -15.51
CA LYS A 159 6.31 12.30 -16.85
C LYS A 159 7.25 11.44 -17.70
N LEU A 160 6.83 11.13 -18.93
CA LEU A 160 7.57 10.32 -19.88
C LEU A 160 8.21 11.16 -20.97
N ALA A 161 9.21 10.58 -21.64
CA ALA A 161 9.97 11.25 -22.71
C ALA A 161 9.10 11.64 -23.93
N ASP A 162 8.03 10.89 -24.18
CA ASP A 162 7.08 11.12 -25.27
C ASP A 162 6.04 12.22 -24.94
N GLY A 163 6.21 12.91 -23.81
CA GLY A 163 5.31 13.95 -23.32
C GLY A 163 4.05 13.43 -22.63
N SER A 164 3.84 12.11 -22.56
CA SER A 164 2.74 11.55 -21.79
C SER A 164 3.03 11.50 -20.30
N MET A 165 1.98 11.44 -19.50
CA MET A 165 2.04 11.33 -18.05
C MET A 165 1.30 10.07 -17.63
N ILE A 166 1.85 9.34 -16.67
CA ILE A 166 1.19 8.18 -16.07
C ILE A 166 1.12 8.29 -14.56
N PHE A 167 0.09 7.66 -13.99
CA PHE A 167 -0.17 7.63 -12.55
C PHE A 167 -1.21 6.56 -12.22
N THR A 168 -1.39 6.30 -10.93
CA THR A 168 -2.55 5.60 -10.40
C THR A 168 -3.47 6.62 -9.74
N LEU A 169 -4.78 6.34 -9.68
CA LEU A 169 -5.71 7.21 -8.94
C LEU A 169 -5.46 7.11 -7.44
N PHE A 170 -5.28 5.89 -6.96
CA PHE A 170 -5.08 5.58 -5.56
C PHE A 170 -3.60 5.42 -5.28
N ASN A 171 -3.01 6.39 -4.57
CA ASN A 171 -1.59 6.45 -4.26
C ASN A 171 -1.31 6.11 -2.79
N ASN A 172 -0.15 5.50 -2.51
CA ASN A 172 0.35 5.14 -1.17
C ASN A 172 -0.57 4.26 -0.31
N TYR A 173 -1.44 3.46 -0.94
CA TYR A 173 -2.32 2.56 -0.22
C TYR A 173 -1.87 1.10 -0.38
N SER A 174 -1.53 0.45 0.73
CA SER A 174 -0.95 -0.90 0.76
C SER A 174 -1.97 -2.04 0.73
N ASP A 175 -3.25 -1.74 0.93
CA ASP A 175 -4.24 -2.77 1.19
C ASP A 175 -5.43 -2.62 0.24
N TYR A 176 -5.30 -3.25 -0.94
CA TYR A 176 -6.32 -3.54 -1.97
C TYR A 176 -7.23 -2.36 -2.30
N GLY A 177 -7.03 -1.71 -3.44
CA GLY A 177 -7.93 -0.61 -3.80
C GLY A 177 -7.34 0.39 -4.76
N SER A 178 -6.80 -0.05 -5.90
CA SER A 178 -6.36 0.90 -6.92
C SER A 178 -7.03 0.73 -8.28
N GLN A 179 -8.06 -0.15 -8.36
CA GLN A 179 -8.52 -0.80 -9.59
C GLN A 179 -7.38 -1.48 -10.40
N ASN A 180 -6.14 -1.41 -9.89
CA ASN A 180 -4.90 -1.84 -10.51
C ASN A 180 -4.72 -1.25 -11.90
N VAL A 181 -5.11 0.01 -12.05
CA VAL A 181 -5.08 0.72 -13.34
C VAL A 181 -3.95 1.74 -13.35
N ILE A 182 -3.16 1.69 -14.41
CA ILE A 182 -2.31 2.80 -14.82
C ILE A 182 -3.12 3.67 -15.78
N TRP A 183 -3.28 4.92 -15.40
CA TRP A 183 -3.89 5.95 -16.20
C TRP A 183 -2.82 6.70 -16.99
N ARG A 184 -3.16 7.13 -18.21
CA ARG A 184 -2.28 7.93 -19.06
C ARG A 184 -3.00 9.18 -19.51
N ILE A 185 -2.30 10.32 -19.40
CA ILE A 185 -2.66 11.55 -20.10
C ILE A 185 -1.67 11.75 -21.25
N LYS A 186 -2.19 11.84 -22.47
CA LYS A 186 -1.43 12.22 -23.67
C LYS A 186 -2.32 13.11 -24.55
N ASP A 187 -1.74 14.14 -25.15
CA ASP A 187 -2.47 15.09 -26.01
C ASP A 187 -3.75 15.65 -25.36
N ASN A 188 -3.66 15.89 -24.04
CA ASN A 188 -4.76 16.40 -23.22
C ASN A 188 -6.00 15.47 -23.16
N GLU A 189 -5.79 14.17 -23.30
CA GLU A 189 -6.81 13.13 -23.16
C GLU A 189 -6.38 12.12 -22.08
N LEU A 190 -7.26 11.85 -21.12
CA LEU A 190 -7.08 10.82 -20.10
C LEU A 190 -7.64 9.48 -20.61
N LYS A 191 -6.85 8.41 -20.50
CA LYS A 191 -7.27 7.04 -20.81
C LYS A 191 -6.71 6.05 -19.81
N GLU A 192 -7.43 4.95 -19.59
CA GLU A 192 -6.84 3.74 -19.04
C GLU A 192 -5.75 3.26 -20.03
N TYR A 193 -4.54 3.04 -19.51
CA TYR A 193 -3.43 2.51 -20.29
C TYR A 193 -3.27 1.01 -20.12
N SER A 194 -3.31 0.54 -18.87
CA SER A 194 -3.18 -0.87 -18.54
C SER A 194 -3.84 -1.14 -17.20
N SER A 195 -4.49 -2.28 -17.10
CA SER A 195 -4.99 -2.86 -15.85
C SER A 195 -4.24 -4.14 -15.52
N PHE A 196 -4.12 -4.47 -14.23
CA PHE A 196 -3.51 -5.71 -13.75
C PHE A 196 -4.55 -6.63 -13.13
N SER A 197 -4.50 -7.91 -13.49
CA SER A 197 -5.30 -8.96 -12.89
C SER A 197 -4.58 -9.60 -11.71
N THR A 198 -5.33 -10.38 -10.92
CA THR A 198 -4.74 -11.28 -9.93
C THR A 198 -3.62 -12.13 -10.56
N PRO A 199 -2.50 -12.33 -9.85
CA PRO A 199 -2.23 -11.96 -8.46
C PRO A 199 -1.70 -10.51 -8.26
N SER A 200 -1.55 -9.69 -9.31
CA SER A 200 -1.14 -8.29 -9.16
C SER A 200 -2.31 -7.44 -8.65
N MET A 201 -2.39 -7.27 -7.34
CA MET A 201 -3.57 -6.70 -6.65
C MET A 201 -3.51 -5.21 -6.36
N TYR A 202 -2.34 -4.56 -6.46
CA TYR A 202 -2.19 -3.10 -6.46
C TYR A 202 -0.83 -2.68 -7.02
N VAL A 203 -0.78 -1.46 -7.57
CA VAL A 203 0.46 -0.85 -8.05
C VAL A 203 1.15 -0.18 -6.87
N LYS A 204 2.30 -0.73 -6.47
CA LYS A 204 3.12 -0.27 -5.34
C LYS A 204 3.96 0.94 -5.72
N LYS A 205 4.60 0.89 -6.89
CA LYS A 205 5.55 1.91 -7.36
C LYS A 205 5.59 1.98 -8.88
N ILE A 206 5.79 3.19 -9.39
CA ILE A 206 6.14 3.46 -10.79
C ILE A 206 7.47 4.22 -10.77
N ILE A 207 8.50 3.66 -11.40
CA ILE A 207 9.87 4.18 -11.34
C ILE A 207 10.35 4.48 -12.76
N PRO A 208 10.40 5.75 -13.20
CA PRO A 208 10.91 6.08 -14.52
C PRO A 208 12.42 5.82 -14.61
N SER A 209 12.84 5.36 -15.78
CA SER A 209 14.25 5.35 -16.18
C SER A 209 14.81 6.79 -16.23
N PRO A 210 16.14 6.98 -16.14
CA PRO A 210 16.72 8.33 -16.11
C PRO A 210 16.42 9.19 -17.34
N ASN A 211 16.21 8.58 -18.52
CA ASN A 211 15.80 9.28 -19.73
C ASN A 211 14.28 9.29 -19.94
N HIS A 212 13.49 8.77 -18.99
CA HIS A 212 12.03 8.73 -19.00
C HIS A 212 11.39 7.97 -20.17
N LYS A 213 12.14 7.11 -20.88
CA LYS A 213 11.60 6.28 -21.98
C LYS A 213 10.99 4.97 -21.49
N LEU A 214 11.63 4.37 -20.49
CA LEU A 214 11.16 3.16 -19.83
C LEU A 214 10.61 3.47 -18.45
N VAL A 215 9.66 2.68 -17.99
CA VAL A 215 9.17 2.70 -16.60
C VAL A 215 9.19 1.30 -16.02
N ALA A 216 9.67 1.18 -14.79
CA ALA A 216 9.48 -0.03 -13.99
C ALA A 216 8.19 0.13 -13.20
N ILE A 217 7.30 -0.85 -13.35
CA ILE A 217 6.03 -0.92 -12.62
C ILE A 217 6.15 -2.08 -11.64
N VAL A 218 5.95 -1.76 -10.37
CA VAL A 218 5.95 -2.74 -9.28
C VAL A 218 4.52 -2.91 -8.81
N THR A 219 4.00 -4.11 -8.97
CA THR A 219 2.72 -4.51 -8.40
C THR A 219 2.95 -5.51 -7.29
N CYS A 220 1.94 -5.75 -6.45
CA CYS A 220 2.03 -6.73 -5.39
C CYS A 220 0.67 -7.28 -5.00
N SER A 221 0.72 -8.43 -4.34
CA SER A 221 -0.37 -9.03 -3.59
C SER A 221 -0.08 -8.94 -2.09
N ASN A 222 -0.82 -9.70 -1.28
CA ASN A 222 -0.44 -9.96 0.12
C ASN A 222 0.73 -10.92 0.30
N LYS A 223 1.17 -11.60 -0.76
CA LYS A 223 2.14 -12.69 -0.69
C LYS A 223 3.36 -12.45 -1.56
N SER A 224 3.25 -11.66 -2.61
CA SER A 224 4.28 -11.55 -3.64
C SER A 224 4.41 -10.12 -4.15
N ASP A 225 5.63 -9.72 -4.51
CA ASP A 225 5.85 -8.59 -5.40
C ASP A 225 5.95 -9.10 -6.85
N PHE A 226 5.68 -8.21 -7.80
CA PHE A 226 5.87 -8.42 -9.23
C PHE A 226 6.51 -7.16 -9.82
N VAL A 227 7.46 -7.35 -10.74
CA VAL A 227 8.18 -6.25 -11.38
C VAL A 227 8.14 -6.42 -12.88
N GLN A 228 7.71 -5.40 -13.60
CA GLN A 228 7.78 -5.35 -15.06
C GLN A 228 8.35 -4.02 -15.53
N ILE A 229 8.95 -4.00 -16.72
CA ILE A 229 9.36 -2.78 -17.41
C ILE A 229 8.47 -2.57 -18.61
N SER A 230 8.02 -1.33 -18.84
CA SER A 230 7.27 -0.94 -20.02
C SER A 230 7.91 0.23 -20.75
N ASN A 231 7.98 0.13 -22.07
CA ASN A 231 8.04 1.26 -22.99
C ASN A 231 6.60 1.58 -23.44
N ILE A 232 6.04 2.65 -22.90
CA ILE A 232 4.64 3.05 -23.10
C ILE A 232 4.40 3.71 -24.46
N GLU A 233 5.44 4.33 -25.02
CA GLU A 233 5.37 4.93 -26.35
C GLU A 233 5.31 3.84 -27.42
N GLU A 234 6.17 2.83 -27.30
CA GLU A 234 6.29 1.74 -28.27
C GLU A 234 5.36 0.56 -27.99
N GLY A 235 4.61 0.59 -26.87
CA GLY A 235 3.69 -0.48 -26.47
C GLY A 235 4.40 -1.80 -26.17
N MET A 236 5.64 -1.76 -25.70
CA MET A 236 6.45 -2.94 -25.39
C MET A 236 6.61 -3.12 -23.88
N SER A 237 6.53 -4.36 -23.41
CA SER A 237 6.77 -4.71 -22.01
C SER A 237 7.73 -5.88 -21.89
N SER A 238 8.47 -5.92 -20.77
CA SER A 238 9.25 -7.10 -20.38
C SER A 238 8.32 -8.20 -19.88
N PRO A 239 8.80 -9.44 -19.78
CA PRO A 239 8.22 -10.42 -18.87
C PRO A 239 8.18 -9.89 -17.42
N GLU A 240 7.39 -10.54 -16.58
CA GLU A 240 7.45 -10.34 -15.13
C GLU A 240 8.81 -10.86 -14.61
N LEU A 241 9.56 -9.99 -13.95
CA LEU A 241 10.99 -10.18 -13.69
C LEU A 241 11.28 -11.05 -12.46
N ILE A 242 10.41 -11.11 -11.46
CA ILE A 242 10.61 -11.93 -10.26
C ILE A 242 10.47 -13.41 -10.59
N GLU A 243 9.38 -13.80 -11.25
CA GLU A 243 9.15 -15.16 -11.71
C GLU A 243 10.19 -15.56 -12.76
N SER A 244 10.55 -14.65 -13.69
CA SER A 244 11.64 -14.90 -14.62
C SER A 244 12.97 -15.15 -13.91
N ALA A 245 13.26 -14.42 -12.82
CA ALA A 245 14.45 -14.63 -12.03
C ALA A 245 14.40 -15.97 -11.27
N ARG A 246 13.23 -16.31 -10.70
CA ARG A 246 12.97 -17.57 -10.00
C ARG A 246 13.18 -18.78 -10.90
N VAL A 247 12.60 -18.77 -12.10
CA VAL A 247 12.81 -19.84 -13.10
C VAL A 247 14.28 -19.95 -13.49
N LYS A 248 14.94 -18.82 -13.77
CA LYS A 248 16.34 -18.84 -14.20
C LYS A 248 17.29 -19.35 -13.11
N TYR A 249 17.15 -18.84 -11.89
CA TYR A 249 18.02 -19.21 -10.77
C TYR A 249 17.73 -20.62 -10.27
N GLY A 250 16.45 -21.00 -10.21
CA GLY A 250 16.05 -22.37 -9.89
C GLY A 250 16.67 -23.39 -10.84
N ALA A 251 16.64 -23.13 -12.15
CA ALA A 251 17.31 -23.98 -13.13
C ALA A 251 18.84 -24.07 -12.94
N GLN A 252 19.50 -23.00 -12.47
CA GLN A 252 20.94 -23.00 -12.19
C GLN A 252 21.31 -23.80 -10.93
N LYS A 253 20.38 -23.92 -9.98
CA LYS A 253 20.56 -24.59 -8.68
C LYS A 253 19.82 -25.92 -8.57
N GLU A 254 19.22 -26.39 -9.67
CA GLU A 254 18.39 -27.61 -9.72
C GLU A 254 17.21 -27.59 -8.72
N LEU A 255 16.59 -26.41 -8.54
CA LEU A 255 15.42 -26.22 -7.67
C LEU A 255 14.12 -26.30 -8.47
N ASP A 256 13.10 -26.91 -7.88
CA ASP A 256 11.77 -27.01 -8.48
C ASP A 256 11.02 -25.68 -8.47
N THR A 257 10.59 -25.26 -9.66
CA THR A 257 9.73 -24.09 -9.87
C THR A 257 8.36 -24.52 -10.38
N TRP A 258 7.50 -24.94 -9.46
CA TRP A 258 6.09 -25.18 -9.76
C TRP A 258 5.29 -23.88 -9.66
N ILE A 259 4.27 -23.77 -10.50
CA ILE A 259 3.33 -22.63 -10.52
C ILE A 259 2.14 -23.02 -9.65
N ARG A 260 1.83 -22.17 -8.68
CA ARG A 260 0.65 -22.33 -7.82
C ARG A 260 -0.62 -21.99 -8.58
N THR A 261 -1.75 -22.55 -8.15
CA THR A 261 -3.06 -22.24 -8.75
C THR A 261 -3.52 -20.80 -8.52
N ASP A 262 -3.02 -20.14 -7.47
CA ASP A 262 -3.25 -18.72 -7.21
C ASP A 262 -2.24 -17.80 -7.91
N HIS A 263 -1.30 -18.36 -8.69
CA HIS A 263 -0.23 -17.67 -9.39
C HIS A 263 0.72 -16.84 -8.49
N GLU A 264 0.60 -16.97 -7.17
CA GLU A 264 1.50 -16.36 -6.19
C GLU A 264 2.84 -17.10 -6.19
N ASN A 265 3.93 -16.38 -5.87
CA ASN A 265 5.28 -16.95 -5.84
C ASN A 265 6.02 -16.72 -4.51
N TYR A 266 5.42 -16.01 -3.54
CA TYR A 266 6.03 -15.68 -2.24
C TYR A 266 7.40 -15.01 -2.32
N SER A 267 7.66 -14.36 -3.46
CA SER A 267 8.94 -13.75 -3.77
C SER A 267 8.79 -12.23 -3.78
N TYR A 268 9.86 -11.53 -3.42
CA TYR A 268 9.84 -10.09 -3.18
C TYR A 268 10.99 -9.39 -3.88
N ALA A 269 10.81 -8.10 -4.19
CA ALA A 269 11.86 -7.25 -4.73
C ALA A 269 12.08 -6.03 -3.83
N ASP A 270 13.35 -5.78 -3.52
CA ASP A 270 13.81 -4.61 -2.79
C ASP A 270 14.92 -3.88 -3.55
N LYS A 271 15.18 -2.62 -3.17
CA LYS A 271 16.23 -1.76 -3.75
C LYS A 271 16.20 -1.68 -5.27
N ILE A 272 14.99 -1.60 -5.83
CA ILE A 272 14.75 -1.48 -7.27
C ILE A 272 15.32 -0.15 -7.76
N VAL A 273 16.27 -0.21 -8.69
CA VAL A 273 16.99 0.96 -9.20
C VAL A 273 17.40 0.79 -10.65
N TRP A 274 17.24 1.85 -11.43
CA TRP A 274 17.82 1.96 -12.76
C TRP A 274 19.33 2.17 -12.66
N LYS A 275 20.12 1.27 -13.25
CA LYS A 275 21.59 1.42 -13.33
C LYS A 275 22.01 2.34 -14.46
N ASP A 276 21.20 2.38 -15.50
CA ASP A 276 21.32 3.25 -16.66
C ASP A 276 19.91 3.40 -17.30
N ASN A 277 19.84 3.87 -18.54
CA ASN A 277 18.59 4.10 -19.27
C ASN A 277 17.85 2.82 -19.70
N ASP A 278 18.46 1.65 -19.58
CA ASP A 278 18.00 0.39 -20.19
C ASP A 278 18.05 -0.79 -19.20
N THR A 279 18.83 -0.67 -18.13
CA THR A 279 19.08 -1.74 -17.16
C THR A 279 18.43 -1.44 -15.82
N LEU A 280 17.46 -2.26 -15.43
CA LEU A 280 16.89 -2.28 -14.07
C LEU A 280 17.60 -3.32 -13.22
N ALA A 281 17.88 -2.99 -11.96
CA ALA A 281 18.44 -3.93 -11.00
C ALA A 281 17.68 -3.90 -9.68
N PHE A 282 17.59 -5.03 -9.00
CA PHE A 282 16.97 -5.15 -7.69
C PHE A 282 17.56 -6.32 -6.90
N GLU A 283 17.38 -6.29 -5.58
CA GLU A 283 17.61 -7.44 -4.71
C GLU A 283 16.31 -8.25 -4.64
N GLY A 284 16.39 -9.55 -4.90
CA GLY A 284 15.26 -10.45 -4.89
C GLY A 284 15.35 -11.45 -3.75
N SER A 285 14.23 -11.70 -3.08
CA SER A 285 14.07 -12.87 -2.20
C SER A 285 13.18 -13.86 -2.96
N LEU A 286 13.77 -14.96 -3.43
CA LEU A 286 13.11 -15.94 -4.30
C LEU A 286 12.73 -17.17 -3.50
N ALA A 287 11.43 -17.46 -3.44
CA ALA A 287 10.90 -18.62 -2.71
C ALA A 287 10.71 -19.83 -3.62
N TYR A 288 11.10 -21.00 -3.11
CA TYR A 288 10.91 -22.31 -3.73
C TYR A 288 10.23 -23.25 -2.72
N GLN A 289 9.63 -24.34 -3.23
CA GLN A 289 9.02 -25.37 -2.39
C GLN A 289 8.10 -24.79 -1.30
N ASN A 290 7.19 -23.89 -1.67
CA ASN A 290 6.26 -23.22 -0.74
C ASN A 290 6.98 -22.56 0.47
N THR A 291 8.00 -21.76 0.18
CA THR A 291 8.81 -21.00 1.16
C THR A 291 9.76 -21.82 2.04
N GLU A 292 9.88 -23.12 1.81
CA GLU A 292 10.89 -23.95 2.49
C GLU A 292 12.32 -23.52 2.17
N ILE A 293 12.53 -23.05 0.93
CA ILE A 293 13.81 -22.52 0.46
C ILE A 293 13.60 -21.06 0.05
N ILE A 294 14.45 -20.18 0.59
CA ILE A 294 14.48 -18.76 0.24
C ILE A 294 15.91 -18.41 -0.17
N GLU A 295 16.05 -17.95 -1.42
CA GLU A 295 17.34 -17.59 -2.01
C GLU A 295 17.37 -16.08 -2.25
N ASN A 296 18.34 -15.41 -1.63
CA ASN A 296 18.56 -13.99 -1.85
C ASN A 296 19.47 -13.79 -3.05
N VAL A 297 19.04 -12.97 -4.00
CA VAL A 297 19.73 -12.76 -5.28
C VAL A 297 19.83 -11.28 -5.62
N THR A 298 20.77 -10.94 -6.49
CA THR A 298 20.73 -9.73 -7.30
C THR A 298 20.18 -10.08 -8.68
N VAL A 299 19.14 -9.38 -9.10
CA VAL A 299 18.58 -9.46 -10.45
C VAL A 299 18.98 -8.21 -11.24
N LYS A 300 19.40 -8.40 -12.49
CA LYS A 300 19.57 -7.32 -13.47
C LYS A 300 18.84 -7.69 -14.73
N TYR A 301 18.08 -6.76 -15.28
CA TYR A 301 17.39 -6.94 -16.55
C TYR A 301 17.73 -5.81 -17.51
N GLN A 302 18.28 -6.16 -18.66
CA GLN A 302 18.56 -5.24 -19.77
C GLN A 302 17.40 -5.30 -20.78
N PHE A 303 16.61 -4.24 -20.86
CA PHE A 303 15.35 -4.22 -21.61
C PHE A 303 15.55 -4.42 -23.11
N SER A 304 16.41 -3.63 -23.74
CA SER A 304 16.66 -3.69 -25.18
C SER A 304 17.15 -5.06 -25.67
N LYS A 305 17.95 -5.77 -24.86
CA LYS A 305 18.52 -7.08 -25.20
C LYS A 305 17.68 -8.25 -24.70
N LYS A 306 16.68 -8.00 -23.85
CA LYS A 306 15.86 -9.03 -23.19
C LYS A 306 16.71 -10.03 -22.40
N ILE A 307 17.79 -9.55 -21.77
CA ILE A 307 18.72 -10.38 -21.00
C ILE A 307 18.45 -10.16 -19.51
N ILE A 308 18.15 -11.25 -18.82
CA ILE A 308 18.11 -11.29 -17.36
C ILE A 308 19.37 -11.95 -16.81
N GLU A 309 20.01 -11.35 -15.82
CA GLU A 309 21.11 -11.90 -15.04
C GLU A 309 20.64 -12.06 -13.59
N VAL A 310 20.86 -13.25 -13.03
CA VAL A 310 20.53 -13.55 -11.63
C VAL A 310 21.77 -14.13 -10.98
N LYS A 311 22.15 -13.59 -9.83
CA LYS A 311 23.33 -13.99 -9.06
C LYS A 311 22.98 -14.05 -7.59
N GLU A 312 23.56 -15.01 -6.88
CA GLU A 312 23.45 -15.10 -5.43
C GLU A 312 23.90 -13.78 -4.76
N LEU A 313 23.13 -13.30 -3.79
CA LEU A 313 23.45 -12.10 -3.04
C LEU A 313 24.47 -12.47 -1.97
N ASN A 314 25.75 -12.24 -2.24
CA ASN A 314 26.80 -12.46 -1.25
C ASN A 314 26.59 -11.50 -0.06
N SER A 315 26.22 -12.04 1.09
CA SER A 315 26.23 -11.35 2.37
C SER A 315 27.68 -10.92 2.67
N ARG A 316 27.92 -9.61 2.61
CA ARG A 316 29.13 -9.01 3.18
C ARG A 316 28.94 -8.77 4.67
#